data_AF-A0A3A4AD45-F1
#
_entry.id   AF-A0A3A4AD45-F1
#
_cell.length_a   1.000
_cell.length_b   1.000
_cell.length_c   1.000
_cell.angle_alpha   90.00
_cell.angle_beta   90.00
_cell.angle_gamma   90.00
#
_symmetry.space_group_name_H-M   'P 1'
#
loop_
_entity.id
_entity.type
_entity.pdbx_description
1 polymer ?
#
loop_
_entity_poly.entity_id
_entity_poly.type
_entity_poly.pdbx_seq_one_letter_code
_entity_poly.pdbx_strand_id
1 'polypeptide(L)'
;MNITKPAWLTTSAFLVMASAGLGLASVPAAQAEPARAPAAVTAIARAGNAPSCVAVWHRVGRITKTGYARNDCRRALNLKIVWAHGADGSCRTVAPGVTISHKVPRGIRTFDGASLC
;
A
#
# COMPACT_ATOMS: atom_id res chain seq x y z
N MET A 1 -23.11 23.21 0.01
CA MET A 1 -22.45 22.35 -1.00
C MET A 1 -22.52 20.91 -0.54
N ASN A 2 -22.95 20.05 -1.46
CA ASN A 2 -23.48 18.70 -1.25
C ASN A 2 -22.49 17.69 -0.65
N ILE A 3 -22.95 16.94 0.36
CA ILE A 3 -22.38 15.65 0.78
C ILE A 3 -23.29 14.57 0.20
N THR A 4 -22.85 13.89 -0.85
CA THR A 4 -23.53 12.76 -1.49
C THR A 4 -22.80 11.44 -1.15
N LYS A 5 -23.57 10.42 -0.72
CA LYS A 5 -23.18 9.07 -0.22
C LYS A 5 -22.46 8.19 -1.29
N PRO A 6 -21.88 7.02 -0.91
CA PRO A 6 -22.66 5.75 -0.99
C PRO A 6 -22.39 4.80 0.21
N ALA A 7 -23.38 4.22 0.87
CA ALA A 7 -24.29 3.17 0.41
C ALA A 7 -23.57 1.85 0.04
N TRP A 8 -23.25 1.04 1.05
CA TRP A 8 -23.24 -0.43 0.94
C TRP A 8 -23.79 -1.03 2.23
N LEU A 9 -25.07 -1.40 2.16
CA LEU A 9 -25.72 -2.38 3.00
C LEU A 9 -25.13 -3.76 2.66
N THR A 10 -24.58 -4.45 3.64
CA THR A 10 -24.45 -5.92 3.56
C THR A 10 -24.47 -6.51 4.96
N THR A 11 -25.68 -6.83 5.38
CA THR A 11 -26.12 -8.13 5.92
C THR A 11 -25.02 -9.06 6.46
N SER A 12 -25.10 -9.39 7.76
CA SER A 12 -25.02 -10.76 8.36
C SER A 12 -24.50 -10.62 9.80
N ALA A 13 -25.32 -10.62 10.84
CA ALA A 13 -26.13 -11.72 11.41
C ALA A 13 -25.41 -12.44 12.56
N PHE A 14 -26.21 -12.74 13.59
CA PHE A 14 -25.99 -13.68 14.71
C PHE A 14 -24.95 -13.24 15.75
N LEU A 15 -25.14 -13.36 17.07
CA LEU A 15 -26.19 -13.95 17.91
C LEU A 15 -25.95 -13.34 19.31
N VAL A 16 -26.93 -12.65 19.90
CA VAL A 16 -26.80 -12.13 21.28
C VAL A 16 -27.18 -13.25 22.25
N MET A 17 -26.17 -13.88 22.86
CA MET A 17 -26.35 -14.71 24.04
C MET A 17 -26.01 -13.86 25.26
N ALA A 18 -27.05 -13.43 25.99
CA ALA A 18 -26.95 -12.75 27.26
C ALA A 18 -27.32 -13.74 28.37
N SER A 19 -26.44 -13.95 29.33
CA SER A 19 -26.82 -14.41 30.67
C SER A 19 -25.78 -14.01 31.71
N ALA A 20 -26.34 -13.66 32.87
CA ALA A 20 -25.78 -12.85 33.95
C ALA A 20 -24.69 -13.53 34.79
N GLY A 21 -23.78 -12.72 35.31
CA GLY A 21 -22.92 -13.05 36.44
C GLY A 21 -22.45 -11.78 37.16
N LEU A 22 -22.94 -11.57 38.39
CA LEU A 22 -22.41 -10.58 39.33
C LEU A 22 -21.03 -11.05 39.83
N GLY A 23 -20.02 -10.18 39.79
CA GLY A 23 -18.72 -10.45 40.37
C GLY A 23 -17.72 -9.30 40.27
N LEU A 24 -17.44 -8.68 41.42
CA LEU A 24 -16.22 -7.99 41.86
C LEU A 24 -15.46 -7.08 40.87
N ALA A 25 -15.44 -5.79 41.23
CA ALA A 25 -14.65 -4.73 40.62
C ALA A 25 -13.20 -5.13 40.35
N SER A 26 -12.85 -5.17 39.07
CA SER A 26 -11.48 -5.21 38.57
C SER A 26 -11.36 -4.04 37.58
N VAL A 27 -10.61 -3.01 37.94
CA VAL A 27 -10.25 -1.91 37.04
C VAL A 27 -9.31 -2.46 35.95
N PRO A 28 -9.71 -2.54 34.67
CA PRO A 28 -8.74 -2.85 33.63
C PRO A 28 -7.87 -1.60 33.44
N ALA A 29 -6.57 -1.75 33.69
CA ALA A 29 -5.58 -0.79 33.22
C ALA A 29 -5.71 -0.71 31.69
N ALA A 30 -6.20 0.43 31.19
CA ALA A 30 -6.25 0.73 29.77
C ALA A 30 -4.81 0.70 29.23
N GLN A 31 -4.47 -0.37 28.53
CA GLN A 31 -3.23 -0.45 27.78
C GLN A 31 -3.35 0.52 26.61
N ALA A 32 -2.69 1.66 26.74
CA ALA A 32 -2.48 2.60 25.65
C ALA A 32 -1.67 1.88 24.57
N GLU A 33 -2.36 1.41 23.54
CA GLU A 33 -1.73 0.84 22.36
C GLU A 33 -0.92 1.95 21.68
N PRO A 34 0.39 1.79 21.45
CA PRO A 34 1.19 2.83 20.83
C PRO A 34 0.67 3.05 19.41
N ALA A 35 0.19 4.27 19.17
CA ALA A 35 -0.21 4.74 17.86
C ALA A 35 0.90 4.41 16.84
N ARG A 36 0.62 3.45 15.96
CA ARG A 36 1.53 3.04 14.88
C ARG A 36 1.66 4.22 13.93
N ALA A 37 2.72 5.00 14.08
CA ALA A 37 3.01 6.13 13.20
C ALA A 37 2.97 5.67 11.72
N PRO A 38 2.28 6.42 10.83
CA PRO A 38 2.26 6.08 9.42
C PRO A 38 3.69 6.16 8.88
N ALA A 39 4.17 5.05 8.31
CA ALA A 39 5.48 5.00 7.67
C ALA A 39 5.55 6.11 6.60
N ALA A 40 6.51 7.02 6.78
CA ALA A 40 6.75 8.13 5.87
C ALA A 40 6.92 7.59 4.44
N VAL A 41 6.02 7.99 3.56
CA VAL A 41 6.05 7.63 2.14
C VAL A 41 6.89 8.69 1.45
N THR A 42 8.17 8.40 1.23
CA THR A 42 9.04 9.29 0.46
C THR A 42 8.65 9.16 -1.01
N ALA A 43 7.95 10.16 -1.53
CA ALA A 43 7.75 10.32 -2.97
C ALA A 43 9.10 10.76 -3.58
N ILE A 44 9.72 9.88 -4.37
CA ILE A 44 10.98 10.19 -5.05
C ILE A 44 10.61 10.82 -6.38
N ALA A 45 11.27 11.94 -6.73
CA ALA A 45 11.22 12.51 -8.07
C ALA A 45 11.45 11.41 -9.11
N ARG A 46 10.61 11.38 -10.16
CA ARG A 46 10.50 10.30 -11.18
C ARG A 46 11.82 9.56 -11.39
N ALA A 47 11.98 8.48 -10.64
CA ALA A 47 13.09 7.56 -10.85
C ALA A 47 12.63 6.65 -12.01
N GLY A 48 13.38 6.63 -13.10
CA GLY A 48 13.12 5.77 -14.27
C GLY A 48 12.42 6.44 -15.47
N ASN A 49 12.36 5.69 -16.58
CA ASN A 49 11.82 6.14 -17.88
C ASN A 49 10.27 6.03 -17.97
N ALA A 50 9.56 6.11 -16.84
CA ALA A 50 8.11 6.06 -16.85
C ALA A 50 7.50 7.40 -17.34
N PRO A 51 6.41 7.36 -18.13
CA PRO A 51 5.74 8.57 -18.59
C PRO A 51 5.18 9.39 -17.43
N SER A 52 4.97 10.68 -17.68
CA SER A 52 4.68 11.67 -16.63
C SER A 52 3.41 11.39 -15.81
N CYS A 53 2.47 10.64 -16.38
CA CYS A 53 1.22 10.20 -15.77
C CYS A 53 1.35 8.91 -14.93
N VAL A 54 2.57 8.38 -14.75
CA VAL A 54 2.82 7.24 -13.86
C VAL A 54 3.37 7.78 -12.53
N ALA A 55 2.67 7.49 -11.45
CA ALA A 55 3.14 7.79 -10.10
C ALA A 55 4.07 6.66 -9.64
N VAL A 56 5.30 6.99 -9.27
CA VAL A 56 6.33 6.02 -8.87
C VAL A 56 6.79 6.37 -7.46
N TRP A 57 6.81 5.39 -6.58
CA TRP A 57 7.29 5.57 -5.20
C TRP A 57 7.84 4.27 -4.65
N HIS A 58 8.49 4.34 -3.50
CA HIS A 58 8.95 3.15 -2.79
C HIS A 58 8.65 3.25 -1.30
N ARG A 59 8.66 2.11 -0.62
CA ARG A 59 8.67 2.01 0.83
C ARG A 59 9.84 1.16 1.27
N VAL A 60 10.58 1.66 2.25
CA VAL A 60 11.65 0.92 2.90
C VAL A 60 11.12 0.42 4.23
N GLY A 61 10.91 -0.89 4.32
CA GLY A 61 10.59 -1.57 5.57
C GLY A 61 11.86 -1.97 6.33
N ARG A 62 11.67 -2.56 7.51
CA ARG A 62 12.78 -3.00 8.37
C ARG A 62 13.67 -4.04 7.69
N ILE A 63 13.05 -4.99 6.98
CA ILE A 63 13.70 -6.16 6.36
C ILE A 63 13.65 -6.12 4.82
N THR A 64 12.74 -5.35 4.22
CA THR A 64 12.50 -5.37 2.75
C THR A 64 12.29 -3.97 2.20
N LYS A 65 12.59 -3.79 0.90
CA LYS A 65 12.25 -2.59 0.14
C LYS A 65 11.16 -2.97 -0.88
N THR A 66 10.13 -2.14 -0.99
CA THR A 66 9.06 -2.34 -1.97
C THR A 66 8.96 -1.12 -2.86
N GLY A 67 9.11 -1.32 -4.17
CA GLY A 67 8.91 -0.33 -5.19
C GLY A 67 7.49 -0.43 -5.73
N TYR A 68 6.88 0.70 -6.03
CA TYR A 68 5.51 0.83 -6.50
C TYR A 68 5.46 1.72 -7.74
N ALA A 69 4.61 1.36 -8.68
CA ALA A 69 4.28 2.19 -9.84
C ALA A 69 2.78 2.09 -10.12
N ARG A 70 2.13 3.24 -10.20
CA ARG A 70 0.71 3.37 -10.50
C ARG A 70 0.54 4.08 -11.82
N ASN A 71 -0.28 3.47 -12.68
CA ASN A 71 -0.61 4.06 -13.96
C ASN A 71 -1.81 5.01 -13.79
N ASP A 72 -1.59 6.32 -13.70
CA ASP A 72 -2.66 7.32 -13.71
C ASP A 72 -2.96 7.85 -15.13
N CYS A 73 -2.35 7.24 -16.15
CA CYS A 73 -2.67 7.52 -17.55
C CYS A 73 -4.03 6.91 -17.92
N ARG A 74 -4.73 7.48 -18.91
CA ARG A 74 -6.02 6.96 -19.41
C ARG A 74 -5.89 5.72 -20.31
N ARG A 75 -4.70 5.13 -20.41
CA ARG A 75 -4.40 3.98 -21.28
C ARG A 75 -3.64 2.93 -20.48
N ALA A 76 -3.80 1.66 -20.85
CA ALA A 76 -2.96 0.60 -20.31
C ALA A 76 -1.52 0.78 -20.78
N LEU A 77 -0.56 0.63 -19.86
CA LEU A 77 0.87 0.74 -20.14
C LEU A 77 1.58 -0.52 -19.65
N ASN A 78 2.60 -0.95 -20.36
CA ASN A 78 3.45 -2.05 -19.88
C ASN A 78 4.55 -1.45 -19.02
N LEU A 79 4.52 -1.74 -17.72
CA LEU A 79 5.42 -1.14 -16.74
C LEU A 79 6.19 -2.23 -16.01
N LYS A 80 7.44 -1.92 -15.66
CA LYS A 80 8.26 -2.70 -14.72
C LYS A 80 8.87 -1.79 -13.67
N ILE A 81 9.16 -2.38 -12.50
CA ILE A 81 9.92 -1.73 -11.43
C ILE A 81 11.41 -1.99 -11.65
N VAL A 82 12.22 -0.94 -11.69
CA VAL A 82 13.66 -1.02 -11.91
C VAL A 82 14.39 -0.95 -10.58
N TRP A 83 15.34 -1.88 -10.37
CA TRP A 83 16.18 -1.91 -9.17
C TRP A 83 17.65 -1.84 -9.55
N ALA A 84 18.36 -0.83 -9.04
CA ALA A 84 19.81 -0.74 -9.13
C ALA A 84 20.45 -1.98 -8.51
N HIS A 85 21.50 -2.49 -9.15
CA HIS A 85 22.31 -3.59 -8.64
C HIS A 85 21.47 -4.85 -8.30
N GLY A 86 20.45 -5.13 -9.11
CA GLY A 86 19.53 -6.23 -8.87
C GLY A 86 18.75 -6.67 -10.11
N ALA A 87 17.85 -7.63 -9.89
CA ALA A 87 16.88 -8.02 -10.89
C ALA A 87 15.72 -7.03 -10.90
N ASP A 88 15.37 -6.56 -12.10
CA ASP A 88 14.16 -5.78 -12.34
C ASP A 88 12.90 -6.61 -12.03
N GLY A 89 11.82 -5.91 -11.73
CA GLY A 89 10.49 -6.51 -11.70
C GLY A 89 10.07 -6.98 -13.10
N SER A 90 9.18 -7.95 -13.14
CA SER A 90 8.60 -8.43 -14.40
C SER A 90 7.76 -7.34 -15.08
N CYS A 91 7.82 -7.29 -16.41
CA CYS A 91 6.93 -6.48 -17.23
C CYS A 91 5.47 -6.92 -17.03
N ARG A 92 4.60 -5.96 -16.70
CA ARG A 92 3.18 -6.19 -16.47
C ARG A 92 2.40 -5.13 -17.22
N THR A 93 1.36 -5.55 -17.94
CA THR A 93 0.37 -4.60 -18.48
C THR A 93 -0.48 -4.06 -17.34
N VAL A 94 -0.34 -2.76 -17.08
CA VAL A 94 -1.02 -2.04 -16.00
C VAL A 94 -2.12 -1.19 -16.59
N ALA A 95 -3.36 -1.50 -16.26
CA ALA A 95 -4.52 -0.69 -16.66
C ALA A 95 -4.54 0.68 -15.92
N PRO A 96 -5.29 1.67 -16.43
CA PRO A 96 -5.51 2.94 -15.73
C PRO A 96 -5.99 2.75 -14.29
N GLY A 97 -5.39 3.47 -13.35
CA GLY A 97 -5.65 3.39 -11.90
C GLY A 97 -5.02 2.19 -11.20
N VAL A 98 -4.43 1.23 -11.93
CA VAL A 98 -3.82 0.04 -11.34
C VAL A 98 -2.40 0.33 -10.86
N THR A 99 -2.05 -0.25 -9.72
CA THR A 99 -0.71 -0.14 -9.13
C THR A 99 -0.03 -1.50 -9.16
N ILE A 100 1.20 -1.54 -9.67
CA ILE A 100 2.10 -2.68 -9.54
C ILE A 100 3.11 -2.43 -8.43
N SER A 101 3.61 -3.51 -7.83
CA SER A 101 4.66 -3.42 -6.85
C SER A 101 5.65 -4.57 -6.98
N HIS A 102 6.92 -4.30 -6.67
CA HIS A 102 7.95 -5.32 -6.59
C HIS A 102 8.65 -5.20 -5.24
N LYS A 103 8.75 -6.31 -4.52
CA LYS A 103 9.35 -6.36 -3.18
C LYS A 103 10.67 -7.11 -3.26
N VAL A 104 11.73 -6.48 -2.76
CA VAL A 104 13.06 -7.07 -2.68
C VAL A 104 13.54 -7.12 -1.22
N PRO A 105 14.37 -8.11 -0.85
CA PRO A 105 15.08 -8.10 0.43
C PRO A 105 15.92 -6.83 0.58
N ARG A 106 16.06 -6.34 1.80
CA ARG A 106 16.92 -5.18 2.07
C ARG A 106 18.38 -5.59 1.86
N GLY A 107 19.10 -4.83 1.05
CA GLY A 107 20.50 -5.04 0.72
C GLY A 107 21.02 -3.90 -0.15
N ILE A 108 22.09 -4.17 -0.92
CA ILE A 108 22.72 -3.24 -1.88
C ILE A 108 21.76 -2.74 -2.96
N ARG A 109 20.64 -3.43 -3.18
CA ARG A 109 19.63 -3.04 -4.17
C ARG A 109 19.00 -1.69 -3.82
N THR A 110 19.06 -0.76 -4.76
CA THR A 110 18.46 0.58 -4.64
C THR A 110 17.31 0.71 -5.63
N PHE A 111 16.29 1.47 -5.27
CA PHE A 111 15.15 1.67 -6.15
C PHE A 111 15.51 2.72 -7.21
N ASP A 112 15.58 2.30 -8.47
CA ASP A 112 15.80 3.20 -9.61
C ASP A 112 14.48 3.64 -10.26
N GLY A 113 13.37 3.10 -9.77
CA GLY A 113 12.03 3.57 -10.09
C GLY A 113 11.24 2.65 -11.01
N ALA A 114 10.61 3.20 -12.05
CA ALA A 114 9.83 2.42 -12.99
C ALA A 114 10.14 2.81 -14.43
N SER A 115 10.06 1.84 -15.33
CA SER A 115 10.30 2.02 -16.76
C SER A 115 9.23 1.30 -17.56
N LEU A 116 9.01 1.78 -18.78
CA LEU A 116 8.21 1.06 -19.76
C LEU A 116 8.94 -0.22 -20.19
N CYS A 117 8.14 -1.22 -20.50
CA CYS A 117 8.48 -2.29 -21.43
C CYS A 117 7.74 -2.00 -22.75
#